data_AF-A0A7Y3KP29-F1
#
_entry.id   AF-A0A7Y3KP29-F1
#
_cell.length_a   1.000
_cell.length_b   1.000
_cell.length_c   1.000
_cell.angle_alpha   90.00
_cell.angle_beta   90.00
_cell.angle_gamma   90.00
#
_symmetry.space_group_name_H-M   'P 1'
#
loop_
_entity.id
_entity.type
_entity.pdbx_description
1 polymer ?
#
loop_
_entity_poly.entity_id
_entity_poly.type
_entity_poly.pdbx_seq_one_letter_code
_entity_poly.pdbx_strand_id
1 'polypeptide(L)' 'GLALRLEGDLRREVQGNIKRLMDIGCYRGLRHRRGLPVRGQRTKTNARTRKGPKRTVAGKKKTVKK' A
#
# COMPACT_ATOMS: atom_id res chain seq x y z
N GLY A 1 31.49 19.57 -0.06
CA GLY A 1 30.73 18.53 0.65
C GLY A 1 29.57 18.08 -0.22
N LEU A 2 29.34 16.78 -0.36
CA LEU A 2 28.23 16.24 -1.15
C LEU A 2 26.91 16.49 -0.41
N ALA A 3 26.02 17.28 -1.01
CA ALA A 3 24.68 17.52 -0.48
C ALA A 3 23.84 16.25 -0.66
N LEU A 4 23.64 15.50 0.42
CA LEU A 4 22.81 14.30 0.43
C LEU A 4 21.34 14.69 0.65
N ARG A 5 20.45 14.11 -0.16
CA ARG A 5 19.00 14.25 0.06
C ARG A 5 18.60 13.39 1.26
N LEU A 6 18.31 14.04 2.37
CA LEU A 6 17.97 13.38 3.63
C LEU A 6 16.58 13.77 4.09
N GLU A 7 16.03 12.96 4.99
CA GLU A 7 14.82 13.23 5.76
C GLU A 7 13.67 13.84 4.96
N GLY A 8 13.41 15.15 5.12
CA GLY A 8 12.29 15.86 4.54
C GLY A 8 12.32 15.89 3.02
N ASP A 9 13.49 16.15 2.43
CA ASP A 9 13.62 16.26 0.98
C ASP A 9 13.44 14.91 0.30
N LEU A 10 14.03 13.86 0.87
CA LEU A 10 13.83 12.49 0.38
C LEU A 10 12.36 12.05 0.52
N ARG A 11 11.71 12.39 1.64
CA ARG A 11 10.28 12.08 1.86
C ARG A 11 9.39 12.79 0.84
N ARG A 12 9.64 14.08 0.58
CA ARG A 12 8.90 14.88 -0.42
C ARG A 12 9.09 14.32 -1.83
N GLU A 13 10.34 13.99 -2.20
CA GLU A 13 10.64 13.40 -3.49
C GLU A 13 9.90 12.07 -3.70
N VAL A 14 9.97 11.16 -2.73
CA VAL A 14 9.27 9.87 -2.81
C VAL A 14 7.75 10.05 -2.90
N GLN A 15 7.18 10.97 -2.12
CA GLN A 15 5.75 11.27 -2.20
C GLN A 15 5.37 11.85 -3.57
N GLY A 16 6.18 12.76 -4.12
CA GLY A 16 6.01 13.31 -5.47
C GLY A 16 6.02 12.22 -6.54
N ASN A 17 6.96 11.28 -6.44
CA ASN A 17 7.05 10.13 -7.34
C ASN A 17 5.80 9.24 -7.28
N ILE A 18 5.28 8.97 -6.08
CA ILE A 18 4.04 8.18 -5.92
C ILE A 18 2.83 8.94 -6.47
N LYS A 19 2.73 10.25 -6.22
CA LYS A 19 1.65 11.09 -6.73
C LYS A 19 1.64 11.11 -8.26
N ARG A 20 2.79 11.32 -8.89
CA ARG A 20 2.94 11.23 -10.35
C ARG A 20 2.41 9.92 -10.92
N LEU A 21 2.73 8.77 -10.31
CA LEU A 21 2.22 7.46 -10.76
C LEU A 21 0.70 7.36 -10.62
N MET A 22 0.12 7.92 -9.56
CA MET A 22 -1.34 7.94 -9.35
C MET A 22 -2.06 8.84 -10.36
N ASP A 23 -1.45 9.98 -10.72
CA ASP A 23 -2.03 10.95 -11.66
C ASP A 23 -1.99 10.42 -13.10
N ILE A 24 -0.90 9.75 -13.49
CA ILE A 24 -0.78 9.06 -14.80
C ILE A 24 -1.81 7.92 -14.93
N GLY A 25 -2.30 7.35 -13.82
CA GLY A 25 -3.28 6.26 -13.85
C GLY A 25 -2.70 4.89 -14.23
N CYS A 26 -1.38 4.72 -14.21
CA CYS A 26 -0.75 3.43 -14.49
C CYS A 26 -1.10 2.37 -13.43
N TYR A 27 -0.88 1.09 -13.73
CA TYR A 27 -1.20 -0.01 -12.79
C TYR A 27 -0.62 0.23 -11.40
N ARG A 28 0.67 0.60 -11.30
CA ARG A 28 1.31 0.93 -10.01
C ARG A 28 0.58 2.04 -9.26
N GLY A 29 0.18 3.11 -9.96
CA GLY A 29 -0.61 4.20 -9.40
C GLY A 29 -1.95 3.74 -8.85
N LEU A 30 -2.70 2.93 -9.60
CA LEU A 30 -3.97 2.35 -9.16
C LEU A 30 -3.81 1.47 -7.92
N ARG A 31 -2.71 0.70 -7.83
CA ARG A 31 -2.38 -0.10 -6.63
C ARG A 31 -2.03 0.78 -5.43
N HIS A 32 -1.28 1.86 -5.64
CA HIS A 32 -1.00 2.85 -4.59
C HIS A 32 -2.29 3.49 -4.06
N ARG A 33 -3.17 3.96 -4.95
CA ARG A 33 -4.47 4.56 -4.63
C ARG A 33 -5.39 3.61 -3.86
N ARG A 34 -5.44 2.33 -4.23
CA ARG A 34 -6.27 1.30 -3.59
C ARG A 34 -5.67 0.71 -2.30
N GLY A 35 -4.49 1.15 -1.86
CA GLY A 35 -3.82 0.58 -0.69
C GLY A 35 -3.45 -0.89 -0.87
N LEU A 36 -3.07 -1.30 -2.08
CA LEU A 36 -2.68 -2.68 -2.40
C LEU A 36 -1.17 -2.79 -2.69
N PRO A 37 -0.58 -3.99 -2.55
CA PRO A 37 0.80 -4.24 -2.96
C PRO A 37 1.01 -3.93 -4.44
N VAL A 38 2.18 -3.35 -4.75
CA VAL A 38 2.52 -2.77 -6.06
C VAL A 38 3.53 -3.59 -6.88
N ARG A 39 4.23 -4.56 -6.26
CA ARG A 39 5.28 -5.37 -6.92
C ARG A 39 4.77 -6.76 -7.34
N GLY A 40 3.49 -6.86 -7.70
CA GLY A 40 2.89 -8.12 -8.17
C GLY A 40 2.60 -9.17 -7.08
N GLN A 41 2.70 -8.83 -5.78
CA GLN A 41 2.40 -9.79 -4.71
C GLN A 41 0.93 -10.24 -4.72
N ARG A 42 0.69 -11.51 -4.39
CA ARG A 42 -0.64 -12.09 -4.25
C ARG A 42 -1.44 -11.40 -3.14
N THR A 43 -2.68 -10.99 -3.42
CA THR A 43 -3.51 -10.23 -2.47
C THR A 43 -4.65 -11.02 -1.81
N LYS A 44 -4.82 -12.31 -2.13
CA LYS A 44 -5.91 -13.14 -1.58
C LYS A 44 -5.74 -13.40 -0.07
N THR A 45 -4.51 -13.62 0.38
CA THR A 45 -4.21 -14.06 1.76
C THR A 45 -3.35 -13.02 2.51
N ASN A 46 -2.06 -12.96 2.21
CA ASN A 46 -1.04 -12.28 3.03
C ASN A 46 -0.64 -10.94 2.41
N ALA A 47 -1.40 -9.89 2.72
CA ALA A 47 -1.11 -8.53 2.23
C ALA A 47 -1.36 -7.44 3.30
N ARG A 48 -1.26 -7.80 4.58
CA ARG A 48 -1.73 -6.96 5.71
C ARG A 48 -0.89 -5.71 5.93
N THR A 49 0.42 -5.77 5.72
CA THR A 49 1.29 -4.58 5.81
C THR A 49 0.83 -3.44 4.90
N ARG A 50 0.22 -3.75 3.74
CA ARG A 50 -0.28 -2.75 2.81
C ARG A 50 -1.78 -2.50 2.90
N LYS A 51 -2.59 -3.56 3.09
CA LYS A 51 -4.06 -3.48 3.23
C LYS A 51 -4.54 -2.93 4.57
N GLY A 52 -3.68 -2.92 5.58
CA GLY A 52 -4.05 -2.65 6.96
C GLY A 52 -4.68 -3.86 7.68
N PRO A 53 -5.14 -3.65 8.92
CA PRO A 53 -5.75 -4.68 9.77
C PRO A 53 -6.91 -5.42 9.10
N LYS A 54 -7.21 -6.64 9.57
CA LYS A 54 -8.27 -7.47 8.99
C LYS A 54 -9.64 -6.86 9.31
N ARG A 55 -10.24 -6.19 8.32
CA ARG A 55 -11.66 -5.85 8.33
C ARG A 55 -12.47 -7.11 8.08
N THR A 56 -13.09 -7.66 9.12
CA THR A 56 -14.08 -8.73 8.98
C THR A 56 -15.41 -8.11 8.58
N VAL A 57 -15.95 -8.51 7.44
CA VAL A 57 -17.35 -8.23 7.12
C VAL A 57 -18.18 -9.11 8.07
N ALA A 58 -19.02 -8.49 8.91
CA ALA A 58 -19.89 -9.24 9.82
C ALA A 58 -20.73 -10.23 9.00
N GLY A 59 -20.72 -11.52 9.39
CA GLY A 59 -21.40 -12.57 8.63
C GLY A 59 -20.82 -13.98 8.73
N LYS A 60 -19.83 -14.25 9.60
CA LYS A 60 -19.46 -15.63 9.94
C LYS A 60 -19.78 -15.91 11.40
N LYS A 61 -20.79 -16.77 11.63
CA LYS A 61 -21.03 -17.43 12.91
C LYS A 61 -19.68 -17.83 13.50
N LYS A 62 -19.44 -17.49 14.77
CA LYS A 62 -18.37 -18.11 15.55
C LYS A 62 -18.66 -19.61 15.50
N THR A 63 -17.89 -20.38 14.73
CA THR A 63 -17.84 -21.82 14.93
C THR A 63 -17.26 -21.99 16.32
N VAL A 64 -18.11 -22.41 17.27
CA VAL A 64 -17.66 -22.89 18.57
C VAL A 64 -16.59 -23.94 18.28
N LYS A 65 -15.35 -23.70 18.69
CA LYS A 65 -14.34 -24.75 18.74
C LYS A 65 -14.86 -25.78 19.75
N LYS A 66 -15.11 -27.00 19.30
CA LYS A 66 -15.01 -28.17 20.18
C LYS A 66 -13.56 -28.35 20.58
#